data_AF-A0A935S2V2-F1
#
_entry.id   AF-A0A935S2V2-F1
#
_cell.length_a   1.000
_cell.length_b   1.000
_cell.length_c   1.000
_cell.angle_alpha   90.00
_cell.angle_beta   90.00
_cell.angle_gamma   90.00
#
_symmetry.space_group_name_H-M   'P 1'
#
loop_
_entity.id
_entity.type
_entity.pdbx_description
1 polymer ?
#
loop_
_entity_poly.entity_id
_entity_poly.type
_entity_poly.pdbx_seq_one_letter_code
_entity_poly.pdbx_strand_id
1 'polypeptide(L)'
;MNTTYTNNTLGTDVVSKPRECMYFSADNKIGCVDSTFLYVYRFEGGEGLYKYKSGDAKDVKEEFKSDFERLRRNALSQTQAAEFMISNNKVELK
;
A
#
# COMPACT_ATOMS: atom_id res chain seq x y z
N MET A 1 17.49 -30.16 -13.86
CA MET A 1 17.02 -28.96 -14.57
C MET A 1 17.08 -27.81 -13.58
N ASN A 2 18.09 -26.94 -13.70
CA ASN A 2 18.28 -25.80 -12.80
C ASN A 2 17.69 -24.56 -13.47
N THR A 3 16.37 -24.43 -13.43
CA THR A 3 15.67 -23.25 -13.96
C THR A 3 15.80 -22.11 -12.97
N THR A 4 16.55 -21.08 -13.34
CA THR A 4 16.61 -19.79 -12.63
C THR A 4 15.25 -19.11 -12.73
N TYR A 5 14.48 -19.13 -11.63
CA TYR A 5 13.22 -18.41 -11.51
C TYR A 5 13.47 -16.98 -11.05
N THR A 6 13.08 -16.00 -11.86
CA THR A 6 13.06 -14.60 -11.46
C THR A 6 11.72 -14.31 -10.79
N ASN A 7 11.73 -14.10 -9.48
CA ASN A 7 10.52 -13.72 -8.74
C ASN A 7 10.16 -12.25 -9.03
N ASN A 8 9.19 -12.03 -9.90
CA ASN A 8 8.63 -10.71 -10.21
C ASN A 8 7.42 -10.34 -9.33
N THR A 9 7.19 -11.04 -8.22
CA THR A 9 6.06 -10.75 -7.33
C THR A 9 6.36 -9.55 -6.44
N LEU A 10 5.31 -8.80 -6.10
CA LEU A 10 5.37 -7.69 -5.12
C LEU A 10 5.40 -8.19 -3.67
N GLY A 11 5.41 -9.51 -3.46
CA GLY A 11 5.38 -10.12 -2.14
C GLY A 11 6.75 -10.13 -1.49
N THR A 12 6.82 -9.59 -0.27
CA THR A 12 7.96 -9.82 0.64
C THR A 12 7.71 -11.07 1.47
N ASP A 13 8.77 -11.85 1.71
CA ASP A 13 8.80 -12.92 2.69
C ASP A 13 8.57 -12.35 4.11
N VAL A 14 7.42 -12.71 4.68
CA VAL A 14 6.94 -12.17 5.96
C VAL A 14 7.62 -12.85 7.15
N VAL A 15 8.16 -14.05 6.97
CA VAL A 15 8.79 -14.83 8.05
C VAL A 15 10.19 -14.28 8.34
N SER A 16 10.93 -13.91 7.30
CA SER A 16 12.28 -13.34 7.44
C SER A 16 12.28 -11.81 7.64
N LYS A 17 11.27 -11.09 7.13
CA LYS A 17 11.17 -9.63 7.24
C LYS A 17 9.74 -9.20 7.57
N PRO A 18 9.46 -8.78 8.82
CA PRO A 18 8.14 -8.25 9.15
C PRO A 18 7.84 -7.02 8.29
N ARG A 19 6.62 -6.98 7.73
CA ARG A 19 6.21 -5.88 6.86
C ARG A 19 5.95 -4.62 7.68
N GLU A 20 6.54 -3.50 7.27
CA GLU A 20 6.32 -2.21 7.92
C GLU A 20 4.88 -1.72 7.75
N CYS A 21 4.27 -2.00 6.60
CA CYS A 21 2.87 -1.67 6.30
C CYS A 21 2.31 -2.60 5.19
N MET A 22 1.00 -2.59 5.04
CA MET A 22 0.27 -3.32 4.00
C MET A 22 -0.59 -2.35 3.19
N TYR A 23 -0.45 -2.36 1.87
CA TYR A 23 -1.31 -1.61 0.97
C TYR A 23 -2.41 -2.51 0.40
N PHE A 24 -3.56 -1.91 0.06
CA PHE A 24 -4.68 -2.57 -0.57
C PHE A 24 -5.48 -1.55 -1.39
N SER A 25 -6.25 -2.01 -2.36
CA SER A 25 -7.18 -1.18 -3.13
C SER A 25 -8.59 -1.75 -3.03
N ALA A 26 -9.58 -0.87 -3.15
CA ALA A 26 -10.99 -1.23 -3.20
C ALA A 26 -11.70 -0.22 -4.08
N ASP A 27 -12.42 -0.64 -5.12
CA ASP A 27 -13.17 0.17 -6.10
C ASP A 27 -12.62 1.59 -6.32
N ASN A 28 -13.05 2.55 -5.49
CA ASN A 28 -12.69 3.96 -5.57
C ASN A 28 -11.73 4.46 -4.47
N LYS A 29 -10.93 3.58 -3.87
CA LYS A 29 -10.01 3.88 -2.77
C LYS A 29 -8.73 3.07 -2.84
N ILE A 30 -7.66 3.66 -2.30
CA ILE A 30 -6.41 2.99 -1.98
C ILE A 30 -6.20 3.12 -0.47
N GLY A 31 -5.87 2.02 0.19
CA GLY A 31 -5.61 1.96 1.62
C GLY A 31 -4.18 1.52 1.89
N CYS A 32 -3.62 2.00 3.00
CA CYS A 32 -2.37 1.48 3.55
C CYS A 32 -2.43 1.48 5.07
N VAL A 33 -2.11 0.35 5.68
CA VAL A 33 -2.25 0.14 7.12
C VAL A 33 -0.93 -0.32 7.73
N ASP A 34 -0.60 0.23 8.89
CA ASP A 34 0.49 -0.26 9.73
C ASP A 34 -0.01 -0.67 11.13
N SER A 35 0.90 -0.78 12.09
CA SER A 35 0.58 -1.14 13.46
C SER A 35 -0.30 -0.11 14.18
N THR A 36 -0.41 1.12 13.68
CA THR A 36 -0.99 2.26 14.38
C THR A 36 -2.04 2.99 13.55
N PHE A 37 -1.75 3.26 12.27
CA PHE A 37 -2.54 4.12 11.41
C PHE A 37 -3.07 3.39 10.19
N LEU A 38 -4.20 3.91 9.70
CA LEU A 38 -4.79 3.59 8.41
C LEU A 38 -4.79 4.86 7.55
N TYR A 39 -4.00 4.83 6.49
CA TYR A 39 -4.05 5.80 5.41
C TYR A 39 -5.14 5.40 4.41
N VAL A 40 -5.92 6.39 3.95
CA VAL A 40 -6.96 6.21 2.94
C VAL A 40 -6.85 7.32 1.91
N TYR A 41 -6.63 6.93 0.65
CA TYR A 41 -6.81 7.75 -0.53
C TYR A 41 -8.18 7.47 -1.14
N ARG A 42 -8.98 8.51 -1.39
CA ARG A 42 -10.28 8.43 -2.07
C ARG A 42 -10.19 9.25 -3.36
N PHE A 43 -10.46 8.64 -4.51
CA PHE A 43 -10.33 9.35 -5.80
C PHE A 43 -11.17 10.64 -5.88
N GLU A 44 -12.33 10.68 -5.22
CA GLU A 44 -13.23 11.85 -5.20
C GLU A 44 -13.27 12.56 -3.84
N GLY A 45 -12.67 11.97 -2.80
CA GLY A 45 -12.84 12.41 -1.40
C GLY A 45 -11.54 12.83 -0.71
N GLY A 46 -10.44 12.93 -1.45
CA GLY A 46 -9.13 13.29 -0.93
C GLY A 46 -8.50 12.22 -0.02
N GLU A 47 -7.49 12.64 0.73
CA GLU A 47 -6.64 11.77 1.54
C GLU A 47 -6.88 11.99 3.04
N GLY A 48 -6.76 10.93 3.84
CA GLY A 48 -6.90 10.99 5.29
C GLY A 48 -6.04 9.95 6.02
N LEU A 49 -5.78 10.22 7.30
CA LEU A 49 -5.07 9.32 8.20
C LEU A 49 -5.90 9.07 9.45
N TYR A 50 -6.07 7.82 9.85
CA TYR A 50 -6.96 7.43 10.94
C TYR A 50 -6.30 6.46 11.92
N LYS A 51 -6.60 6.60 13.21
CA LYS A 51 -6.23 5.61 14.24
C LYS A 51 -7.25 4.47 14.26
N TYR A 52 -7.15 3.55 13.30
CA TYR A 52 -8.16 2.51 13.09
C TYR A 52 -8.41 1.61 14.30
N LYS A 53 -7.39 1.39 15.15
CA LYS A 53 -7.51 0.54 16.35
C LYS A 53 -8.40 1.13 17.43
N SER A 54 -8.53 2.45 17.51
CA SER A 54 -9.45 3.10 18.46
C SER A 54 -10.87 3.21 17.91
N GLY A 55 -11.10 2.88 16.63
CA GLY A 55 -12.38 3.09 15.96
C GLY A 55 -12.72 4.57 15.72
N ASP A 56 -11.75 5.47 15.92
CA ASP A 56 -11.95 6.92 15.74
C ASP A 56 -11.89 7.29 14.26
N ALA A 57 -12.91 8.01 13.79
CA ALA A 57 -13.02 8.52 12.42
C ALA A 57 -12.40 9.92 12.24
N LYS A 58 -11.78 10.47 13.29
CA LYS A 58 -11.04 11.74 13.21
C LYS A 58 -9.86 11.62 12.25
N ASP A 59 -9.81 12.53 11.28
CA ASP A 59 -8.64 12.70 10.42
C ASP A 59 -7.50 13.35 11.21
N VAL A 60 -6.40 12.62 11.37
CA VAL A 60 -5.22 13.05 12.14
C VAL A 60 -4.01 13.32 11.24
N LYS A 61 -4.19 13.45 9.91
CA LYS A 61 -3.09 13.66 8.97
C LYS A 61 -2.24 14.91 9.25
N GLU A 62 -2.87 15.99 9.72
CA GLU A 62 -2.14 17.23 10.05
C GLU A 62 -1.31 17.10 11.33
N GLU A 63 -1.76 16.26 12.27
CA GLU A 63 -1.06 15.96 13.52
C GLU A 63 0.12 15.00 13.27
N PHE A 64 -0.03 14.05 12.34
CA PHE A 64 0.95 12.98 12.05
C PHE A 64 1.42 13.01 10.60
N LYS A 65 1.92 14.17 10.13
CA LYS A 65 2.34 14.37 8.72
C LYS A 65 3.40 13.39 8.24
N SER A 66 4.37 13.05 9.10
CA SER A 66 5.45 12.12 8.74
C SER A 66 4.90 10.72 8.43
N ASP A 67 4.01 10.21 9.28
CA ASP A 67 3.37 8.90 9.10
C ASP A 67 2.42 8.91 7.90
N PHE A 68 1.67 10.00 7.72
CA PHE A 68 0.83 10.22 6.55
C PHE A 68 1.65 10.08 5.26
N GLU A 69 2.75 10.83 5.12
CA GLU A 69 3.59 10.79 3.92
C GLU A 69 4.29 9.45 3.72
N ARG A 70 4.70 8.78 4.80
CA ARG A 70 5.30 7.44 4.73
C ARG A 70 4.32 6.41 4.16
N LEU A 71 3.11 6.36 4.71
CA LEU A 71 2.08 5.41 4.27
C LEU A 71 1.56 5.74 2.88
N ARG A 72 1.34 7.02 2.59
CA ARG A 72 0.99 7.54 1.26
C ARG A 72 1.98 7.10 0.20
N ARG A 73 3.27 7.32 0.44
CA ARG A 73 4.33 6.93 -0.48
C ARG A 73 4.32 5.43 -0.73
N ASN A 74 4.24 4.62 0.33
CA ASN A 74 4.20 3.18 0.18
C ASN A 74 2.98 2.73 -0.66
N ALA A 75 1.79 3.23 -0.34
CA ALA A 75 0.56 2.89 -1.06
C ALA A 75 0.64 3.23 -2.55
N LEU A 76 1.04 4.46 -2.87
CA LEU A 76 1.06 4.96 -4.24
C LEU A 76 2.21 4.36 -5.06
N SER A 77 3.40 4.19 -4.48
CA SER A 77 4.52 3.54 -5.18
C SER A 77 4.21 2.09 -5.52
N GLN A 78 3.57 1.34 -4.63
CA GLN A 78 3.20 -0.05 -4.89
C GLN A 78 2.10 -0.15 -5.96
N THR A 79 1.12 0.75 -5.92
CA THR A 79 0.04 0.81 -6.93
C THR A 79 0.61 1.18 -8.31
N GLN A 80 1.47 2.20 -8.38
CA GLN A 80 2.12 2.62 -9.62
C GLN A 80 3.03 1.53 -10.19
N ALA A 81 3.78 0.82 -9.33
CA ALA A 81 4.60 -0.30 -9.76
C ALA A 81 3.74 -1.43 -10.35
N ALA A 82 2.61 -1.76 -9.73
CA ALA A 82 1.67 -2.75 -10.25
C ALA A 82 1.11 -2.33 -11.63
N GLU A 83 0.65 -1.08 -11.76
CA GLU A 83 0.14 -0.53 -13.02
C GLU A 83 1.21 -0.54 -14.13
N PHE A 84 2.44 -0.15 -13.81
CA PHE A 84 3.56 -0.17 -14.74
C PHE A 84 3.84 -1.59 -15.24
N MET A 85 3.86 -2.57 -14.34
CA MET A 85 4.11 -3.96 -14.71
C MET A 85 3.02 -4.53 -15.62
N ILE A 86 1.75 -4.23 -15.34
CA ILE A 86 0.61 -4.62 -16.19
C ILE A 86 0.70 -3.95 -17.56
N SER A 87 0.89 -2.63 -17.59
CA SER A 87 0.87 -1.83 -18.82
C SER A 87 2.03 -2.16 -19.78
N ASN A 88 3.13 -2.69 -19.25
CA ASN A 88 4.32 -3.05 -20.02
C ASN A 88 4.43 -4.56 -20.27
N ASN A 89 3.34 -5.33 -20.09
CA ASN A 89 3.32 -6.79 -20.26
C ASN A 89 4.45 -7.51 -19.49
N LYS A 90 4.83 -6.99 -18.32
CA LYS A 90 5.86 -7.59 -17.45
C LYS A 90 5.29 -8.63 -16.50
N VAL A 91 3.99 -8.90 -16.60
CA VAL A 91 3.26 -9.93 -15.85
C VAL A 91 2.48 -10.77 -16.86
N GLU A 92 2.59 -12.10 -16.77
CA GLU A 92 1.69 -13.01 -17.48
C GLU A 92 0.34 -13.01 -16.76
N LEU A 93 -0.60 -12.22 -17.25
CA LEU A 93 -2.00 -12.33 -16.88
C LEU A 93 -2.60 -13.45 -17.73
N LYS A 94 -2.81 -14.63 -17.12
CA LYS A 94 -3.52 -15.75 -17.76
C LYS A 94 -5.01 -15.50 -17.83
#